data_AF-A0A4P6YEV9-F1
#
_entry.id   AF-A0A4P6YEV9-F1
#
_cell.length_a   1.000
_cell.length_b   1.000
_cell.length_c   1.000
_cell.angle_alpha   90.00
_cell.angle_beta   90.00
_cell.angle_gamma   90.00
#
_symmetry.space_group_name_H-M   'P 1'
#
loop_
_entity.id
_entity.type
_entity.pdbx_description
1 polymer ?
#
loop_
_entity_poly.entity_id
_entity_poly.type
_entity_poly.pdbx_seq_one_letter_code
_entity_poly.pdbx_strand_id
1 'polypeptide(L)'
;MKKLALILGVLFLSVGAFAQEGKNVKKNDLTGPAYKNYQVWMDKSEPVKIYSQNSIASLEGPAYKNQQPSKETPKENLVEVKIGGSERQKLTGPAYKNYGPWTQGYK
;
A
#
# COMPACT_ATOMS: atom_id res chain seq x y z
N MET A 1 -27.03 44.32 -12.09
CA MET A 1 -25.65 44.08 -11.62
C MET A 1 -25.55 43.08 -10.45
N LYS A 2 -26.41 43.16 -9.41
CA LYS A 2 -26.35 42.24 -8.25
C LYS A 2 -26.50 40.74 -8.60
N LYS A 3 -27.36 40.40 -9.57
CA LYS A 3 -27.57 39.01 -10.02
C LYS A 3 -26.36 38.42 -10.75
N LEU A 4 -25.66 39.23 -11.54
CA LEU A 4 -24.43 38.83 -12.24
C LEU A 4 -23.29 38.58 -11.26
N ALA A 5 -23.14 39.43 -10.24
CA ALA A 5 -22.14 39.24 -9.19
C ALA A 5 -22.39 37.95 -8.38
N LEU A 6 -23.66 37.60 -8.16
CA LEU A 6 -24.03 36.38 -7.44
C LEU A 6 -23.70 35.12 -8.28
N ILE A 7 -24.03 35.14 -9.57
CA ILE A 7 -23.69 34.03 -10.50
C ILE A 7 -22.17 33.87 -10.61
N LEU A 8 -21.42 34.97 -10.78
CA LEU A 8 -19.95 34.93 -10.82
C LEU A 8 -19.33 34.45 -9.51
N GLY A 9 -19.88 34.85 -8.37
CA GLY A 9 -19.42 34.37 -7.05
C GLY A 9 -19.62 32.88 -6.86
N VAL A 10 -20.77 32.34 -7.26
CA VAL A 10 -21.05 30.89 -7.23
C VAL A 10 -20.14 30.13 -8.20
N LEU A 11 -19.86 30.70 -9.37
CA LEU A 11 -18.96 30.11 -10.35
C LEU A 11 -17.51 30.11 -9.89
N PHE A 12 -17.05 31.15 -9.19
CA PHE A 12 -15.70 31.17 -8.61
C PHE A 12 -15.53 30.18 -7.46
N LEU A 13 -16.56 30.01 -6.63
CA LEU A 13 -16.56 29.04 -5.53
C LEU A 13 -16.55 27.59 -6.03
N SER A 14 -17.17 27.29 -7.18
CA SER A 14 -17.21 25.92 -7.71
C SER A 14 -15.87 25.45 -8.27
N VAL A 15 -14.99 26.34 -8.76
CA VAL A 15 -13.68 25.95 -9.31
C VAL A 15 -12.63 25.72 -8.21
N GLY A 16 -12.76 26.39 -7.05
CA GLY A 16 -11.78 26.28 -5.96
C GLY A 16 -11.84 24.98 -5.16
N ALA A 17 -12.95 24.25 -5.19
CA ALA A 17 -13.19 23.07 -4.34
C ALA A 17 -12.54 21.77 -4.87
N PHE A 18 -12.13 21.71 -6.14
CA PHE A 18 -11.58 20.49 -6.76
C PHE A 18 -10.06 20.36 -6.64
N ALA A 19 -9.36 21.30 -6.01
CA ALA A 19 -7.89 21.30 -5.92
C ALA A 19 -7.32 20.71 -4.62
N GLN A 20 -8.18 20.32 -3.66
CA GLN A 20 -7.78 19.72 -2.39
C GLN A 20 -8.11 18.23 -2.35
N GLU A 21 -7.69 17.47 -3.36
CA GLU A 21 -7.63 16.02 -3.22
C GLU A 21 -6.46 15.69 -2.28
N GLY A 22 -6.79 15.29 -1.05
CA GLY A 22 -5.80 14.96 -0.03
C GLY A 22 -4.80 13.95 -0.59
N LYS A 23 -3.50 14.27 -0.51
CA LYS A 23 -2.38 13.46 -1.04
C LYS A 23 -2.18 12.15 -0.26
N ASN A 24 -3.19 11.30 -0.18
CA ASN A 24 -3.02 9.88 0.16
C ASN A 24 -2.82 9.07 -1.12
N VAL A 25 -1.90 9.53 -1.98
CA VAL A 25 -1.55 8.81 -3.20
C VAL A 25 -0.60 7.69 -2.81
N LYS A 26 -0.98 6.44 -3.10
CA LYS A 26 -0.11 5.29 -2.85
C LYS A 26 1.13 5.45 -3.72
N LYS A 27 2.32 5.26 -3.13
CA LYS A 27 3.60 5.34 -3.84
C LYS A 27 3.63 4.51 -5.14
N ASN A 28 2.96 3.36 -5.14
CA ASN A 28 2.91 2.45 -6.28
C ASN A 28 2.14 3.01 -7.48
N ASP A 29 1.25 3.99 -7.25
CA ASP A 29 0.46 4.62 -8.31
C ASP A 29 1.19 5.85 -8.91
N LEU A 30 2.27 6.30 -8.25
CA LEU A 30 3.09 7.40 -8.73
C LEU A 30 4.04 6.92 -9.83
N THR A 31 4.15 7.72 -10.90
CA THR A 31 5.10 7.48 -11.99
C THR A 31 5.92 8.73 -12.29
N GLY A 32 7.05 8.56 -12.99
CA GLY A 32 7.87 9.67 -13.48
C GLY A 32 8.47 10.57 -12.37
N PRO A 33 8.48 11.91 -12.55
CA PRO A 33 9.02 12.84 -11.56
C PRO A 33 8.33 12.78 -10.19
N ALA A 34 7.03 12.50 -10.18
CA ALA A 34 6.26 12.39 -8.94
C ALA A 34 6.74 11.22 -8.06
N TYR A 35 7.10 10.08 -8.68
CA TYR A 35 7.67 8.94 -7.96
C TYR A 35 9.06 9.26 -7.38
N LYS A 36 9.91 9.96 -8.14
CA LYS A 36 11.27 10.29 -7.71
C LYS A 36 11.31 11.33 -6.58
N ASN A 37 10.34 12.25 -6.57
CA ASN A 37 10.23 13.29 -5.54
C ASN A 37 9.37 12.85 -4.34
N TYR A 38 9.00 11.57 -4.25
CA TYR A 38 8.18 11.07 -3.17
C TYR A 38 8.95 11.03 -1.84
N GLN A 39 8.41 11.73 -0.83
CA GLN A 39 9.00 11.78 0.51
C GLN A 39 8.53 10.59 1.35
N VAL A 40 9.39 9.59 1.48
CA VAL A 40 9.07 8.33 2.17
C VAL A 40 8.69 8.55 3.65
N TRP A 41 9.22 9.58 4.31
CA TRP A 41 8.89 9.90 5.72
C TRP A 41 7.51 10.54 5.91
N MET A 42 6.83 10.95 4.83
CA MET A 42 5.45 11.46 4.86
C MET A 42 4.44 10.38 4.43
N ASP A 43 4.90 9.16 4.16
CA ASP A 43 4.04 8.07 3.71
C ASP A 43 3.09 7.63 4.83
N LYS A 44 1.78 7.69 4.55
CA LYS A 44 0.70 7.19 5.40
C LYS A 44 0.06 5.93 4.82
N SER A 45 0.76 5.23 3.92
CA SER A 45 0.24 4.04 3.26
C SER A 45 -0.17 2.97 4.28
N GLU A 46 -1.40 2.51 4.14
CA GLU A 46 -1.92 1.43 4.98
C GLU A 46 -1.29 0.08 4.55
N PRO A 47 -1.10 -0.85 5.50
CA PRO A 47 -0.73 -2.22 5.21
C PRO A 47 -1.62 -2.82 4.13
N VAL A 48 -1.03 -3.32 3.05
CA VAL A 48 -1.77 -3.99 1.99
C VAL A 48 -1.91 -5.46 2.40
N LYS A 49 -3.15 -5.95 2.43
CA LYS A 49 -3.43 -7.38 2.56
C LYS A 49 -2.99 -8.07 1.28
N ILE A 50 -2.00 -8.95 1.38
CA ILE A 50 -1.56 -9.80 0.29
C ILE A 50 -1.78 -11.26 0.68
N TYR A 51 -1.97 -12.14 -0.29
CA TYR A 51 -2.15 -13.56 0.02
C TYR A 51 -0.84 -14.13 0.61
N SER A 52 -0.91 -14.75 1.79
CA SER A 52 0.24 -15.45 2.36
C SER A 52 0.26 -16.89 1.90
N GLN A 53 1.48 -17.36 1.70
CA GLN A 53 1.88 -18.71 1.37
C GLN A 53 1.43 -19.78 2.39
N ASN A 54 0.97 -19.37 3.59
CA ASN A 54 0.56 -20.32 4.64
C ASN A 54 -0.72 -21.11 4.32
N SER A 55 -1.46 -20.77 3.28
CA SER A 55 -2.64 -21.54 2.86
C SER A 55 -2.40 -22.42 1.63
N ILE A 56 -1.15 -22.63 1.22
CA ILE A 56 -0.88 -23.54 0.12
C ILE A 56 -1.20 -24.94 0.62
N ALA A 57 -2.30 -25.51 0.11
CA ALA A 57 -2.59 -26.92 0.26
C ALA A 57 -1.35 -27.71 -0.21
N SER A 58 -0.89 -28.66 0.60
CA SER A 58 0.22 -29.55 0.24
C SER A 58 -0.25 -30.51 -0.86
N LEU A 59 -0.41 -29.97 -2.06
CA LEU A 59 -0.78 -30.72 -3.25
C LEU A 59 0.49 -31.32 -3.84
N GLU A 60 0.40 -32.59 -4.21
CA GLU A 60 1.49 -33.31 -4.85
C GLU A 60 1.04 -33.85 -6.21
N GLY A 61 2.00 -34.10 -7.10
CA GLY A 61 1.75 -34.78 -8.37
C GLY A 61 0.86 -34.00 -9.35
N PRO A 62 -0.07 -34.67 -10.07
CA PRO A 62 -0.93 -34.01 -11.07
C PRO A 62 -1.82 -32.92 -10.47
N ALA A 63 -2.26 -33.08 -9.22
CA ALA A 63 -3.08 -32.09 -8.54
C ALA A 63 -2.34 -30.75 -8.35
N TYR A 64 -1.03 -30.79 -8.03
CA TYR A 64 -0.20 -29.59 -7.93
C TYR A 64 -0.07 -28.85 -9.27
N LYS A 65 0.17 -29.59 -10.37
CA LYS A 65 0.38 -28.98 -11.70
C LYS A 65 -0.91 -28.38 -12.27
N ASN A 66 -2.06 -28.93 -11.89
CA ASN A 66 -3.36 -28.51 -12.39
C ASN A 66 -4.04 -27.46 -11.50
N GLN A 67 -3.46 -27.16 -10.34
CA GLN A 67 -3.99 -26.13 -9.45
C GLN A 67 -4.02 -24.78 -10.18
N GLN A 68 -5.12 -24.05 -10.06
CA GLN A 68 -5.23 -22.67 -10.55
C GLN A 68 -5.26 -21.68 -9.37
N PRO A 69 -4.10 -21.11 -8.96
CA PRO A 69 -4.03 -20.22 -7.80
C PRO A 69 -4.98 -19.03 -7.89
N SER A 70 -5.26 -18.51 -9.10
CA SER A 70 -6.17 -17.38 -9.28
C SER A 70 -7.65 -17.71 -9.04
N LYS A 71 -8.06 -18.98 -9.15
CA LYS A 71 -9.46 -19.41 -8.99
C LYS A 71 -9.73 -20.10 -7.66
N GLU A 72 -8.75 -20.84 -7.15
CA GLU A 72 -8.90 -21.69 -5.98
C GLU A 72 -8.51 -21.00 -4.66
N THR A 73 -7.94 -19.79 -4.72
CA THR A 73 -7.54 -19.08 -3.51
C THR A 73 -8.75 -18.41 -2.84
N PRO A 74 -9.17 -18.85 -1.64
CA PRO A 74 -10.19 -18.17 -0.85
C PRO A 74 -9.70 -16.79 -0.43
N LYS A 75 -10.59 -15.79 -0.44
CA LYS A 75 -10.31 -14.44 0.09
C LYS A 75 -9.94 -14.44 1.59
N GLU A 76 -10.30 -15.50 2.30
CA GLU A 76 -10.03 -15.69 3.73
C GLU A 76 -8.54 -15.97 4.03
N ASN A 77 -7.74 -16.33 3.02
CA ASN A 77 -6.30 -16.59 3.15
C ASN A 77 -5.42 -15.33 2.92
N LEU A 78 -6.04 -14.15 2.96
CA LEU A 78 -5.34 -12.89 2.93
C LEU A 78 -4.59 -12.67 4.24
N VAL A 79 -3.28 -12.49 4.16
CA VAL A 79 -2.46 -12.05 5.30
C VAL A 79 -2.13 -10.58 5.14
N GLU A 80 -2.31 -9.86 6.23
CA GLU A 80 -1.90 -8.47 6.28
C GLU A 80 -0.37 -8.39 6.24
N VAL A 81 0.20 -7.87 5.16
CA VAL A 81 1.62 -7.53 5.13
C VAL A 81 1.78 -6.11 5.61
N LYS A 82 2.30 -6.00 6.82
CA LYS A 82 2.67 -4.74 7.44
C LYS A 82 3.92 -4.19 6.76
N ILE A 83 3.71 -3.17 5.93
CA ILE A 83 4.79 -2.44 5.24
C ILE A 83 5.50 -1.48 6.22
N GLY A 84 4.85 -1.14 7.34
CA GLY A 84 5.34 -0.25 8.39
C GLY A 84 5.25 -0.85 9.80
N GLY A 85 6.07 -0.36 10.73
CA GLY A 85 6.03 -0.71 12.15
C GLY A 85 6.80 -1.98 12.54
N SER A 86 7.61 -2.54 11.63
CA SER A 86 8.45 -3.70 11.97
C SER A 86 9.58 -3.31 12.93
N GLU A 87 10.01 -4.23 13.80
CA GLU A 87 11.13 -3.97 14.72
C GLU A 87 12.40 -3.55 13.97
N ARG A 88 12.60 -4.11 12.76
CA ARG A 88 13.69 -3.72 11.87
C ARG A 88 13.71 -2.22 11.58
N GLN A 89 12.55 -1.60 11.37
CA GLN A 89 12.45 -0.17 11.04
C GLN A 89 12.78 0.75 12.22
N LYS A 90 12.78 0.23 13.45
CA LYS A 90 13.20 0.97 14.65
C LYS A 90 14.72 1.00 14.82
N LEU A 91 15.44 0.12 14.12
CA LEU A 91 16.89 -0.01 14.23
C LEU A 91 17.59 0.94 13.26
N THR A 92 18.78 1.40 13.65
CA THR A 92 19.66 2.23 12.83
C THR A 92 21.07 1.65 12.79
N GLY A 93 21.86 2.05 11.78
CA GLY A 93 23.27 1.68 11.70
C GLY A 93 23.52 0.16 11.54
N PRO A 94 24.58 -0.39 12.17
CA PRO A 94 24.91 -1.81 12.07
C PRO A 94 23.78 -2.74 12.54
N ALA A 95 23.03 -2.33 13.57
CA ALA A 95 21.90 -3.10 14.09
C ALA A 95 20.81 -3.33 13.03
N TYR A 96 20.53 -2.32 12.19
CA TYR A 96 19.58 -2.46 11.07
C TYR A 96 20.04 -3.48 10.02
N LYS A 97 21.34 -3.48 9.71
CA LYS A 97 21.92 -4.40 8.71
C LYS A 97 21.98 -5.84 9.21
N ASN A 98 22.16 -6.02 10.52
CA ASN A 98 22.26 -7.33 11.15
C ASN A 98 20.89 -7.93 11.52
N TYR A 99 19.79 -7.17 11.39
CA TYR A 99 18.44 -7.66 11.65
C TYR A 99 17.90 -8.43 10.45
N GLY A 100 17.73 -9.75 10.62
CA GLY A 100 17.32 -10.68 9.58
C GLY A 100 16.59 -11.90 10.15
N PRO A 101 16.25 -12.90 9.33
CA PRO A 101 15.51 -14.08 9.79
C PRO A 101 16.19 -14.81 10.96
N TRP A 102 17.52 -14.79 11.02
CA TRP A 102 18.33 -15.36 12.09
C TRP A 102 18.20 -14.64 13.44
N THR A 103 17.77 -13.38 13.48
CA THR A 103 17.54 -12.66 14.75
C THR A 103 16.18 -12.96 15.36
N GLN A 104 15.24 -13.51 14.59
CA GLN A 104 13.87 -13.76 15.05
C GLN A 104 13.65 -15.13 15.70
N GLY A 105 14.67 -16.00 15.74
CA GLY A 105 14.63 -17.30 16.39
C GLY A 105 13.35 -18.07 16.05
N TYR A 106 13.31 -18.75 14.90
CA TYR A 106 12.18 -19.61 14.50
C TYR A 106 11.75 -20.47 15.71
N LYS A 107 10.56 -20.18 16.24
CA LYS A 107 9.82 -21.01 17.19
C LYS A 107 8.68 -21.68 16.46
#